data_AF-X0ZP48-F1
#
_entry.id   AF-X0ZP48-F1
#
_cell.length_a   1.000
_cell.length_b   1.000
_cell.length_c   1.000
_cell.angle_alpha   90.00
_cell.angle_beta   90.00
_cell.angle_gamma   90.00
#
_symmetry.space_group_name_H-M   'P 1'
#
loop_
_entity.id
_entity.type
_entity.pdbx_description
1 polymer ?
#
loop_
_entity_poly.entity_id
_entity_poly.type
_entity_poly.pdbx_seq_one_letter_code
_entity_poly.pdbx_strand_id
1 'polypeptide(L)'
;MIQDIKEYDNIEVIDNATVTGYYEDEVITIVQGVNGDILKKLKAKRIILATGASENMLPFVNNDLPGVYGAGAVQTLMNLYGVVPGNNILMVGAGNIGLIVSYQLLQAGIKVEAIVEALPKIGGYLVHASKIRRLG
;
A
#
# COMPACT_ATOMS: atom_id res chain seq x y z
N MET A 1 10.54 -2.98 15.86
CA MET A 1 11.16 -3.57 14.64
C MET A 1 12.42 -2.83 14.24
N ILE A 2 12.39 -1.64 13.60
CA ILE A 2 13.64 -0.94 13.19
C ILE A 2 14.57 -0.69 14.38
N GLN A 3 14.02 -0.29 15.53
CA GLN A 3 14.80 -0.07 16.74
C GLN A 3 15.50 -1.37 17.20
N ASP A 4 14.78 -2.49 17.16
CA ASP A 4 15.23 -3.81 17.57
C ASP A 4 16.39 -4.32 16.68
N ILE A 5 16.38 -4.02 15.38
CA ILE A 5 17.47 -4.43 14.46
C ILE A 5 18.71 -3.54 14.57
N LYS A 6 18.58 -2.31 15.06
CA LYS A 6 19.73 -1.42 15.31
C LYS A 6 20.62 -1.89 16.46
N GLU A 7 20.18 -2.87 17.25
CA GLU A 7 20.96 -3.47 18.34
C GLU A 7 22.04 -4.45 17.84
N TYR A 8 22.02 -4.83 16.56
CA TYR A 8 22.99 -5.76 15.98
C TYR A 8 24.15 -5.02 15.30
N ASP A 9 25.39 -5.31 15.72
CA ASP A 9 26.61 -4.65 15.21
C ASP A 9 26.90 -4.91 13.71
N ASN A 10 26.30 -5.95 13.12
CA ASN A 10 26.50 -6.34 11.73
C ASN A 10 25.41 -5.83 10.78
N ILE A 11 24.53 -4.94 11.25
CA ILE A 11 23.42 -4.39 10.47
C ILE A 11 23.53 -2.87 10.44
N GLU A 12 23.69 -2.33 9.23
CA GLU A 12 23.58 -0.88 9.00
C GLU A 12 22.17 -0.55 8.50
N VAL A 13 21.48 0.36 9.20
CA VAL A 13 20.16 0.87 8.79
C VAL A 13 20.31 2.29 8.26
N ILE A 14 20.00 2.48 6.98
CA ILE A 14 19.99 3.79 6.32
C ILE A 14 18.53 4.16 6.02
N ASP A 15 17.95 5.05 6.82
CA ASP A 15 16.59 5.57 6.60
C ASP A 15 16.58 6.82 5.71
N ASN A 16 15.37 7.25 5.32
CA ASN A 16 15.14 8.38 4.42
C ASN A 16 16.00 8.29 3.14
N ALA A 17 16.14 7.08 2.62
CA ALA A 17 17.05 6.72 1.55
C ALA A 17 16.31 5.94 0.46
N THR A 18 16.39 6.44 -0.76
CA THR A 18 15.80 5.81 -1.94
C THR A 18 16.92 5.23 -2.80
N VAL A 19 16.89 3.90 -3.01
CA VAL A 19 17.74 3.26 -4.02
C VAL A 19 17.17 3.59 -5.40
N THR A 20 17.89 4.39 -6.19
CA THR A 20 17.40 4.90 -7.48
C THR A 20 17.85 4.07 -8.68
N GLY A 21 18.88 3.25 -8.52
CA GLY A 21 19.41 2.44 -9.61
C GLY A 21 20.27 1.28 -9.13
N TYR A 22 20.25 0.20 -9.92
CA TYR A 22 21.11 -0.97 -9.83
C TYR A 22 21.81 -1.14 -11.19
N TYR A 23 23.14 -1.25 -11.17
CA TYR A 23 23.98 -1.23 -12.37
C TYR A 23 24.74 -2.54 -12.55
N GLU A 24 25.28 -2.76 -13.76
CA GLU A 24 25.91 -4.03 -14.18
C GLU A 24 27.10 -4.46 -13.30
N ASP A 25 27.77 -3.52 -12.65
CA ASP A 25 28.93 -3.74 -11.79
C ASP A 25 28.57 -4.02 -10.31
N GLU A 26 27.31 -4.39 -10.05
CA GLU A 26 26.71 -4.62 -8.72
C GLU A 26 26.69 -3.38 -7.82
N VAL A 27 26.84 -2.20 -8.41
CA VAL A 27 26.70 -0.92 -7.71
C VAL A 27 25.23 -0.53 -7.64
N ILE A 28 24.79 -0.10 -6.47
CA ILE A 28 23.53 0.60 -6.26
C ILE A 28 23.80 2.07 -6.00
N THR A 29 22.91 2.92 -6.51
CA THR A 29 22.92 4.35 -6.19
C THR A 29 21.78 4.67 -5.23
N ILE A 30 22.10 5.44 -4.19
CA ILE A 30 21.20 5.80 -3.11
C ILE A 30 21.15 7.32 -3.03
N VAL A 31 19.95 7.87 -3.02
CA VAL A 31 19.67 9.27 -2.72
C VAL A 31 19.08 9.34 -1.32
N GLN A 32 19.69 10.09 -0.41
CA GLN A 32 19.31 10.18 1.00
C GLN A 32 19.02 11.62 1.44
N GLY A 33 18.10 11.76 2.39
CA GLY A 33 17.68 13.01 3.00
C GLY A 33 16.35 13.50 2.43
N VAL A 34 15.66 14.35 3.17
CA VAL A 34 14.31 14.84 2.82
C VAL A 34 14.29 15.53 1.45
N ASN A 35 15.36 16.24 1.09
CA ASN A 35 15.51 16.88 -0.21
C ASN A 35 16.40 16.08 -1.20
N GLY A 36 16.88 14.91 -0.79
CA GLY A 36 17.79 14.09 -1.61
C GLY A 36 19.21 14.66 -1.76
N ASP A 37 19.68 15.41 -0.76
CA ASP A 37 20.95 16.15 -0.83
C ASP A 37 22.20 15.25 -0.80
N ILE A 38 22.05 13.98 -0.38
CA ILE A 38 23.16 13.05 -0.19
C ILE A 38 23.09 11.94 -1.23
N LEU A 39 24.08 11.90 -2.12
CA LEU A 39 24.27 10.81 -3.08
C LEU A 39 25.31 9.82 -2.57
N LYS A 40 24.94 8.55 -2.45
CA LYS A 40 25.84 7.45 -2.09
C LYS A 40 25.86 6.39 -3.18
N LYS A 41 27.00 5.73 -3.33
CA LYS A 41 27.16 4.52 -4.13
C LYS A 41 27.64 3.40 -3.23
N LEU A 42 26.97 2.26 -3.28
CA LEU A 42 27.36 1.07 -2.53
C LEU A 42 27.51 -0.10 -3.50
N LYS A 43 28.51 -0.95 -3.25
CA LYS A 43 28.67 -2.22 -3.94
C LYS A 43 28.40 -3.35 -2.96
N ALA A 44 27.51 -4.26 -3.31
CA ALA A 44 27.12 -5.37 -2.46
C ALA A 44 27.42 -6.70 -3.14
N LYS A 45 27.91 -7.69 -2.39
CA LYS A 45 28.14 -9.05 -2.93
C LYS A 45 26.82 -9.74 -3.31
N ARG A 46 25.73 -9.39 -2.64
CA ARG A 46 24.38 -9.95 -2.83
C ARG A 46 23.36 -8.86 -2.58
N ILE A 47 22.27 -8.86 -3.34
CA ILE A 47 21.20 -7.87 -3.24
C ILE A 47 19.88 -8.63 -3.12
N ILE A 48 19.04 -8.19 -2.18
CA ILE A 48 17.66 -8.67 -2.01
C ILE A 48 16.73 -7.51 -2.35
N LEU A 49 15.84 -7.72 -3.31
CA LEU A 49 14.82 -6.74 -3.67
C LEU A 49 13.56 -7.00 -2.85
N ALA A 50 13.28 -6.07 -1.93
CA ALA A 50 12.10 -6.10 -1.06
C ALA A 50 11.33 -4.77 -1.12
N THR A 51 11.22 -4.18 -2.33
CA THR A 51 10.64 -2.85 -2.58
C THR A 51 9.11 -2.79 -2.45
N GLY A 52 8.46 -3.91 -2.14
CA GLY A 52 7.00 -4.02 -2.15
C GLY A 52 6.41 -3.94 -3.56
N ALA A 53 5.14 -3.55 -3.63
CA ALA A 53 4.39 -3.38 -4.87
C ALA A 53 3.59 -2.06 -4.82
N SER A 54 3.47 -1.39 -5.96
CA SER A 54 2.56 -0.26 -6.10
C SER A 54 1.17 -0.75 -6.44
N GLU A 55 0.16 0.00 -6.00
CA GLU A 55 -1.21 -0.21 -6.43
C GLU A 55 -1.33 0.03 -7.95
N ASN A 56 -2.15 -0.79 -8.61
CA ASN A 56 -2.47 -0.66 -10.02
C ASN A 56 -3.94 -0.25 -10.16
N MET A 57 -4.17 1.01 -10.54
CA MET A 57 -5.50 1.58 -10.60
C MET A 57 -6.24 1.13 -11.87
N LEU A 58 -7.52 0.78 -11.72
CA LEU A 58 -8.33 0.35 -12.87
C LEU A 58 -8.59 1.53 -13.82
N PRO A 59 -8.39 1.36 -15.14
CA PRO A 59 -8.74 2.37 -16.12
C PRO A 59 -10.26 2.37 -16.37
N PHE A 60 -10.92 3.50 -16.13
CA PHE A 60 -12.30 3.75 -16.51
C PHE A 60 -12.52 5.25 -16.73
N VAL A 61 -13.60 5.62 -17.42
CA VAL A 61 -13.91 7.03 -17.69
C VAL A 61 -14.04 7.78 -16.35
N ASN A 62 -13.35 8.92 -16.23
CA ASN A 62 -13.36 9.76 -15.03
C ASN A 62 -12.72 9.11 -13.79
N ASN A 63 -11.79 8.17 -13.97
CA ASN A 63 -11.05 7.54 -12.87
C ASN A 63 -10.03 8.47 -12.16
N ASP A 64 -9.88 9.69 -12.65
CA ASP A 64 -9.02 10.75 -12.16
C ASP A 64 -9.77 11.82 -11.35
N LEU A 65 -11.10 11.72 -11.23
CA LEU A 65 -11.89 12.71 -10.50
C LEU A 65 -11.64 12.68 -8.98
N PRO A 66 -11.79 13.82 -8.29
CA PRO A 66 -11.73 13.88 -6.83
C PRO A 66 -12.73 12.91 -6.18
N GLY A 67 -12.26 12.17 -5.18
CA GLY A 67 -13.05 11.13 -4.50
C GLY A 67 -12.81 9.71 -5.03
N VAL A 68 -12.11 9.56 -6.15
CA VAL A 68 -11.60 8.26 -6.59
C VAL A 68 -10.24 8.01 -5.95
N TYR A 69 -10.15 6.96 -5.13
CA TYR A 69 -8.92 6.59 -4.42
C TYR A 69 -8.55 5.15 -4.71
N GLY A 70 -7.25 4.87 -4.70
CA GLY A 70 -6.75 3.51 -4.53
C GLY A 70 -7.09 2.97 -3.13
N ALA A 71 -7.29 1.67 -3.00
CA ALA A 71 -7.58 1.02 -1.74
C ALA A 71 -6.43 1.19 -0.73
N GLY A 72 -5.18 1.24 -1.21
CA GLY A 72 -4.01 1.53 -0.37
C GLY A 72 -4.00 2.96 0.16
N ALA A 73 -4.45 3.93 -0.65
CA ALA A 73 -4.60 5.32 -0.23
C ALA A 73 -5.69 5.45 0.85
N VAL A 74 -6.82 4.76 0.70
CA VAL A 74 -7.88 4.70 1.72
C VAL A 74 -7.35 4.11 3.04
N GLN A 75 -6.59 3.00 2.99
CA GLN A 75 -5.98 2.44 4.20
C GLN A 75 -5.01 3.41 4.86
N THR A 76 -4.23 4.12 4.07
CA THR A 76 -3.29 5.13 4.58
C THR A 76 -4.04 6.24 5.30
N LEU A 77 -5.09 6.79 4.69
CA LEU A 77 -5.93 7.83 5.29
C LEU A 77 -6.53 7.37 6.63
N MET A 78 -7.15 6.19 6.65
CA MET A 78 -7.85 5.70 7.84
C MET A 78 -6.91 5.22 8.94
N ASN A 79 -5.93 4.38 8.61
CA ASN A 79 -5.13 3.67 9.61
C ASN A 79 -3.93 4.49 10.11
N LEU A 80 -3.33 5.33 9.25
CA LEU A 80 -2.17 6.14 9.64
C LEU A 80 -2.59 7.55 10.07
N TYR A 81 -3.53 8.16 9.35
CA TYR A 81 -3.93 9.55 9.61
C TYR A 81 -5.25 9.71 10.36
N GLY A 82 -6.02 8.64 10.57
CA GLY A 82 -7.32 8.71 11.25
C GLY A 82 -8.38 9.51 10.48
N VAL A 83 -8.20 9.67 9.17
CA VAL A 83 -9.08 10.46 8.29
C VAL A 83 -10.05 9.55 7.56
N VAL A 84 -11.34 9.89 7.60
CA VAL A 84 -12.36 9.20 6.80
C VAL A 84 -12.33 9.72 5.36
N PRO A 85 -12.31 8.84 4.33
CA PRO A 85 -12.20 9.26 2.93
C PRO A 85 -13.52 9.82 2.35
N GLY A 86 -14.64 9.61 3.05
CA GLY A 86 -15.98 10.03 2.65
C GLY A 86 -17.05 9.32 3.49
N ASN A 87 -18.30 9.74 3.33
CA ASN A 87 -19.44 9.16 4.07
C ASN A 87 -20.18 8.06 3.30
N ASN A 88 -19.98 8.00 1.98
CA ASN A 88 -20.65 7.04 1.11
C ASN A 88 -19.68 6.56 0.03
N ILE A 89 -19.42 5.25 -0.02
CA ILE A 89 -18.35 4.65 -0.83
C ILE A 89 -18.88 3.52 -1.70
N LEU A 90 -18.41 3.48 -2.95
CA LEU A 90 -18.50 2.34 -3.84
C LEU A 90 -17.11 1.71 -3.96
N MET A 91 -16.95 0.46 -3.54
CA MET A 91 -15.70 -0.28 -3.74
C MET A 91 -15.72 -0.96 -5.11
N VAL A 92 -14.73 -0.70 -5.95
CA VAL A 92 -14.57 -1.34 -7.26
C VAL A 92 -13.27 -2.16 -7.26
N GLY A 93 -13.39 -3.47 -7.43
CA GLY A 93 -12.29 -4.43 -7.28
C GLY A 93 -12.17 -4.90 -5.82
N ALA A 94 -12.78 -6.03 -5.50
CA ALA A 94 -12.77 -6.54 -4.13
C ALA A 94 -11.47 -7.27 -3.82
N GLY A 95 -11.04 -8.24 -4.64
CA GLY A 95 -9.86 -9.06 -4.33
C GLY A 95 -9.77 -9.42 -2.84
N ASN A 96 -8.56 -9.52 -2.28
CA ASN A 96 -8.43 -9.52 -0.82
C ASN A 96 -8.49 -8.11 -0.23
N ILE A 97 -7.82 -7.15 -0.87
CA ILE A 97 -7.63 -5.81 -0.32
C ILE A 97 -8.95 -5.03 -0.25
N GLY A 98 -9.70 -4.95 -1.35
CA GLY A 98 -11.01 -4.28 -1.38
C GLY A 98 -12.02 -4.87 -0.40
N LEU A 99 -12.02 -6.18 -0.14
CA LEU A 99 -12.83 -6.78 0.95
C LEU A 99 -12.38 -6.28 2.33
N ILE A 100 -11.08 -6.28 2.61
CA ILE A 100 -10.54 -5.81 3.89
C ILE A 100 -10.84 -4.32 4.09
N VAL A 101 -10.61 -3.49 3.08
CA VAL A 101 -10.86 -2.04 3.14
C VAL A 101 -12.33 -1.74 3.30
N SER A 102 -13.20 -2.41 2.56
CA SER A 102 -14.65 -2.23 2.72
C SER A 102 -15.11 -2.60 4.13
N TYR A 103 -14.56 -3.68 4.70
CA TYR A 103 -14.84 -4.04 6.09
C TYR A 103 -14.33 -2.98 7.10
N GLN A 104 -13.17 -2.37 6.85
CA GLN A 104 -12.66 -1.27 7.67
C GLN A 104 -13.55 -0.01 7.56
N LEU A 105 -14.01 0.33 6.37
CA LEU A 105 -14.96 1.43 6.14
C LEU A 105 -16.26 1.22 6.91
N LEU A 106 -16.84 0.02 6.84
CA LEU A 106 -18.05 -0.32 7.61
C LEU A 106 -17.83 -0.20 9.12
N GLN A 107 -16.69 -0.67 9.64
CA GLN A 107 -16.36 -0.52 11.07
C GLN A 107 -16.16 0.94 11.49
N ALA A 108 -15.73 1.80 10.57
CA ALA A 108 -15.62 3.23 10.79
C ALA A 108 -16.98 3.97 10.67
N GLY A 109 -18.09 3.24 10.49
CA GLY A 109 -19.43 3.81 10.36
C GLY A 109 -19.71 4.44 8.99
N ILE A 110 -18.85 4.20 8.00
CA ILE A 110 -19.01 4.72 6.64
C ILE A 110 -19.96 3.79 5.88
N LYS A 111 -20.88 4.37 5.11
CA LYS A 111 -21.76 3.61 4.23
C LYS A 111 -20.98 3.08 3.04
N VAL A 112 -20.97 1.77 2.84
CA VAL A 112 -20.46 1.12 1.63
C VAL A 112 -21.67 0.66 0.82
N GLU A 113 -21.97 1.34 -0.30
CA GLU A 113 -23.17 1.03 -1.11
C GLU A 113 -23.06 -0.34 -1.77
N ALA A 114 -21.87 -0.64 -2.31
CA ALA A 114 -21.61 -1.92 -2.95
C ALA A 114 -20.10 -2.19 -3.02
N ILE A 115 -19.81 -3.48 -3.19
CA ILE A 115 -18.48 -3.98 -3.51
C ILE A 115 -18.61 -4.72 -4.83
N VAL A 116 -18.06 -4.13 -5.89
CA VAL A 116 -18.16 -4.63 -7.25
C VAL A 116 -16.92 -5.44 -7.57
N GLU A 117 -17.10 -6.71 -7.97
CA GLU A 117 -15.99 -7.52 -8.45
C GLU A 117 -15.81 -7.49 -9.95
N ALA A 118 -14.54 -7.55 -10.37
CA ALA A 118 -14.19 -7.72 -11.78
C ALA A 118 -14.44 -9.16 -12.28
N LEU A 119 -14.36 -10.14 -11.37
CA LEU A 119 -14.62 -11.55 -11.66
C LEU A 119 -16.11 -11.89 -11.42
N PRO A 120 -16.67 -12.92 -12.08
CA PRO A 120 -18.04 -13.40 -11.81
C PRO A 120 -18.20 -14.10 -10.45
N LYS A 121 -17.19 -14.01 -9.59
CA LYS A 121 -17.12 -14.60 -8.25
C LYS A 121 -16.28 -13.69 -7.35
N ILE A 122 -16.40 -13.90 -6.04
CA ILE A 122 -15.57 -13.20 -5.06
C ILE A 122 -14.11 -13.66 -5.22
N GLY A 123 -13.21 -12.72 -5.52
CA GLY A 123 -11.78 -13.01 -5.74
C GLY A 123 -10.93 -13.11 -4.47
N GLY A 124 -11.43 -12.58 -3.34
CA GLY A 124 -10.75 -12.66 -2.05
C GLY A 124 -11.08 -13.88 -1.21
N TYR A 125 -10.39 -14.00 -0.07
CA TYR A 125 -10.59 -15.06 0.88
C TYR A 125 -11.98 -14.99 1.52
N LEU A 126 -12.59 -16.17 1.64
CA LEU A 126 -13.93 -16.37 2.18
C LEU A 126 -14.11 -15.78 3.58
N VAL A 127 -13.05 -15.75 4.39
CA VAL A 127 -13.06 -15.17 5.74
C VAL A 127 -13.33 -13.67 5.73
N HIS A 128 -12.80 -12.92 4.75
CA HIS A 128 -13.05 -11.48 4.63
C HIS A 128 -14.43 -11.21 4.06
N ALA A 129 -14.84 -11.95 3.02
CA ALA A 129 -16.18 -11.86 2.46
C ALA A 129 -17.27 -12.15 3.51
N SER A 130 -17.06 -13.15 4.36
CA SER A 130 -18.00 -13.52 5.42
C SER A 130 -18.14 -12.45 6.50
N LYS A 131 -17.08 -11.67 6.77
CA LYS A 131 -17.15 -10.55 7.73
C LYS A 131 -18.04 -9.43 7.21
N ILE A 132 -17.91 -9.08 5.93
CA ILE A 132 -18.74 -8.07 5.29
C ILE A 132 -20.21 -8.48 5.30
N ARG A 133 -20.51 -9.70 4.85
CA ARG A 133 -21.88 -10.26 4.83
C ARG A 133 -22.60 -10.27 6.18
N ARG A 134 -21.86 -10.22 7.30
CA ARG A 134 -22.45 -10.16 8.65
C ARG A 134 -22.80 -8.75 9.08
N LEU A 135 -22.17 -7.73 8.50
CA LEU A 135 -22.43 -6.32 8.78
C LEU A 135 -23.49 -5.71 7.84
N GLY A 136 -23.82 -6.41 6.75
CA GLY A 136 -24.79 -6.01 5.73
C GLY A 136 -24.46 -6.66 4.40
#